data_AF-A0A0C3E5B3-F1
#
_entry.id   AF-A0A0C3E5B3-F1
#
_cell.length_a   1.000
_cell.length_b   1.000
_cell.length_c   1.000
_cell.angle_alpha   90.00
_cell.angle_beta   90.00
_cell.angle_gamma   90.00
#
_symmetry.space_group_name_H-M   'P 1'
#
loop_
_entity.id
_entity.type
_entity.pdbx_description
1 polymer ?
#
loop_
_entity_poly.entity_id
_entity_poly.type
_entity_poly.pdbx_seq_one_letter_code
_entity_poly.pdbx_strand_id
1 'polypeptide(L)'
;MIPHCPSKQDSYELLMDGVSMKFSYAPNEIKLGDYGHFTESEDFRCEGNLFADLRSLSLNANVTPKHHRISERGGHQRESGVVRAYHHADGFTTLYRPLGLSLPSHDDFNSLLVSLSTRLTNRYLVTRVIQCLSDPRRPGSGIKTRWYNTAKPFVWHRNEGAGSVVGRAM
;
A
#
# COMPACT_ATOMS: atom_id res chain seq x y z
N MET A 1 14.91 -10.74 20.17
CA MET A 1 14.27 -10.47 18.85
C MET A 1 14.28 -8.97 18.65
N ILE A 2 15.16 -8.44 17.81
CA ILE A 2 15.29 -7.00 17.58
C ILE A 2 14.18 -6.58 16.60
N PRO A 3 13.34 -5.58 16.93
CA PRO A 3 12.38 -5.07 15.98
C PRO A 3 13.14 -4.39 14.83
N HIS A 4 13.11 -5.00 13.65
CA HIS A 4 13.56 -4.36 12.42
C HIS A 4 12.66 -3.13 12.17
N CYS A 5 13.19 -1.95 12.45
CA CYS A 5 12.64 -0.67 12.00
C CYS A 5 13.28 -0.35 10.64
N PRO A 6 12.55 -0.41 9.51
CA PRO A 6 13.03 0.12 8.25
C PRO A 6 12.99 1.64 8.38
N SER A 7 14.09 2.25 8.82
CA SER A 7 14.10 3.66 9.27
C SER A 7 14.80 4.60 8.31
N LYS A 8 15.09 4.19 7.07
CA LYS A 8 15.76 5.06 6.09
C LYS A 8 15.17 5.06 4.67
N GLN A 9 14.09 4.33 4.39
CA GLN A 9 13.35 4.57 3.15
C GLN A 9 12.66 5.95 3.20
N ASP A 10 12.85 6.74 2.14
CA ASP A 10 12.09 7.97 1.90
C ASP A 10 10.60 7.63 1.87
N SER A 11 9.96 7.76 3.04
CA SER A 11 8.55 7.51 3.22
C SER A 11 7.80 8.81 2.96
N TYR A 12 6.77 8.73 2.16
CA TYR A 12 5.94 9.86 1.81
C TYR A 12 4.56 9.71 2.43
N GLU A 13 4.05 10.80 3.01
CA GLU A 13 2.73 10.82 3.62
C GLU A 13 1.69 11.35 2.63
N LEU A 14 0.61 10.58 2.46
CA LEU A 14 -0.53 10.91 1.60
C LEU A 14 -1.83 10.51 2.28
N LEU A 15 -2.93 11.16 1.91
CA LEU A 15 -4.26 10.72 2.33
C LEU A 15 -4.84 9.75 1.30
N MET A 16 -5.22 8.55 1.75
CA MET A 16 -5.98 7.58 0.98
C MET A 16 -7.38 7.50 1.59
N ASP A 17 -8.39 7.95 0.84
CA ASP A 17 -9.77 8.16 1.33
C ASP A 17 -9.83 9.03 2.61
N GLY A 18 -8.97 10.05 2.70
CA GLY A 18 -8.88 10.93 3.87
C GLY A 18 -8.05 10.37 5.03
N VAL A 19 -7.62 9.11 4.97
CA VAL A 19 -6.77 8.49 6.00
C VAL A 19 -5.30 8.67 5.65
N SER A 20 -4.52 9.25 6.58
CA SER A 20 -3.08 9.41 6.39
C SER A 20 -2.37 8.06 6.38
N MET A 21 -1.55 7.83 5.35
CA MET A 21 -0.76 6.62 5.17
C MET A 21 0.63 6.96 4.64
N LYS A 22 1.61 6.15 5.06
CA LYS A 22 2.98 6.20 4.56
C LYS A 22 3.17 5.25 3.39
N PHE A 23 3.79 5.76 2.34
CA PHE A 23 4.17 5.00 1.15
C PHE A 23 5.67 5.10 0.92
N SER A 24 6.27 4.00 0.50
CA SER A 24 7.64 3.97 0.01
C SER A 24 7.66 4.08 -1.51
N TYR A 25 8.70 4.69 -2.06
CA TYR A 25 8.94 4.72 -3.50
C TYR A 25 9.31 3.32 -4.01
N ALA A 26 8.68 2.85 -5.09
CA ALA A 26 9.03 1.61 -5.77
C ALA A 26 9.83 1.92 -7.05
N PRO A 27 11.17 1.79 -7.03
CA PRO A 27 11.96 1.89 -8.25
C PRO A 27 11.74 0.69 -9.18
N ASN A 28 11.33 -0.45 -8.63
CA ASN A 28 11.07 -1.69 -9.34
C ASN A 28 9.58 -1.86 -9.68
N GLU A 29 9.23 -2.79 -10.57
CA GLU A 29 7.85 -3.09 -10.95
C GLU A 29 7.00 -3.75 -9.83
N ILE A 30 7.14 -3.31 -8.57
CA ILE A 30 6.32 -3.77 -7.46
C ILE A 30 4.84 -3.60 -7.82
N LYS A 31 4.09 -4.67 -7.63
CA LYS A 31 2.66 -4.79 -7.92
C LYS A 31 1.89 -5.01 -6.63
N LEU A 32 0.61 -4.66 -6.68
CA LEU A 32 -0.30 -5.01 -5.61
C LEU A 32 -0.30 -6.54 -5.43
N GLY A 33 -0.30 -6.99 -4.17
CA GLY A 33 -0.28 -8.42 -3.85
C GLY A 33 1.12 -9.06 -3.92
N ASP A 34 2.16 -8.35 -4.34
CA ASP A 34 3.53 -8.86 -4.24
C ASP A 34 3.89 -9.13 -2.78
N TYR A 35 4.60 -10.22 -2.52
CA TYR A 35 5.12 -10.54 -1.20
C TYR A 35 6.60 -10.90 -1.25
N GLY A 36 7.29 -10.71 -0.12
CA GLY A 36 8.71 -11.00 -0.03
C GLY A 36 9.33 -10.47 1.26
N HIS A 37 10.63 -10.18 1.24
CA HIS A 37 11.35 -9.68 2.41
C HIS A 37 12.16 -8.42 2.07
N PHE A 38 12.51 -7.65 3.10
CA PHE A 38 13.47 -6.56 2.97
C PHE A 38 14.88 -7.11 3.20
N THR A 39 15.83 -6.69 2.36
CA THR A 39 17.26 -6.95 2.56
C THR A 39 17.82 -6.07 3.67
N GLU A 40 19.08 -6.31 4.04
CA GLU A 40 19.83 -5.44 4.96
C GLU A 40 19.98 -4.00 4.43
N SER A 41 19.92 -3.81 3.11
CA SER A 41 19.89 -2.50 2.45
C SER A 41 18.52 -1.83 2.43
N GLU A 42 17.52 -2.39 3.11
CA GLU A 42 16.12 -1.95 3.07
C GLU A 42 15.46 -2.07 1.67
N ASP A 43 16.02 -2.85 0.75
CA ASP A 43 15.40 -3.10 -0.55
C ASP A 43 14.36 -4.22 -0.45
N PHE A 44 13.17 -4.00 -0.99
CA PHE A 44 12.14 -5.03 -1.07
C PHE A 44 12.47 -6.04 -2.18
N ARG A 45 12.73 -7.29 -1.80
CA ARG A 45 12.88 -8.41 -2.73
C ARG A 45 11.56 -9.16 -2.84
N CYS A 46 10.93 -9.05 -4.02
CA CYS A 46 9.72 -9.79 -4.34
C CYS A 46 10.05 -11.28 -4.55
N GLU A 47 9.32 -12.16 -3.88
CA GLU A 47 9.43 -13.63 -4.00
C GLU A 47 8.24 -14.26 -4.72
N GLY A 48 7.11 -13.55 -4.77
CA GLY A 48 5.89 -14.03 -5.39
C GLY A 48 4.78 -13.00 -5.34
N ASN A 49 3.62 -13.37 -5.88
CA ASN A 49 2.44 -12.50 -5.92
C ASN A 49 1.19 -13.27 -5.50
N LEU A 50 0.43 -12.69 -4.59
CA LEU A 50 -0.78 -13.26 -4.03
C LEU A 50 -1.79 -13.66 -5.13
N PHE A 51 -2.01 -12.80 -6.12
CA PHE A 51 -2.97 -13.08 -7.19
C PHE A 51 -2.50 -14.24 -8.08
N ALA A 52 -1.19 -14.38 -8.29
CA ALA A 52 -0.62 -15.53 -9.00
C ALA A 52 -0.81 -16.82 -8.21
N ASP A 53 -0.57 -16.80 -6.90
CA ASP A 53 -0.80 -17.95 -6.01
C ASP A 53 -2.27 -18.39 -6.02
N LEU A 54 -3.20 -17.44 -5.93
CA LEU A 54 -4.63 -17.74 -5.97
C LEU A 54 -5.06 -18.38 -7.27
N ARG A 55 -4.54 -17.87 -8.38
CA ARG A 55 -4.78 -18.45 -9.70
C ARG A 55 -4.20 -19.87 -9.80
N SER A 56 -3.02 -20.11 -9.23
CA SER A 56 -2.40 -21.44 -9.22
C SER A 56 -3.18 -22.46 -8.38
N LEU A 57 -3.87 -21.99 -7.34
CA LEU A 57 -4.71 -22.81 -6.46
C LEU A 57 -6.15 -22.96 -6.97
N SER A 58 -6.48 -22.38 -8.14
CA SER A 58 -7.84 -22.36 -8.70
C SER A 58 -8.89 -21.81 -7.73
N LEU A 59 -8.50 -20.88 -6.86
CA LEU A 59 -9.40 -20.25 -5.90
C LEU A 59 -10.15 -19.09 -6.56
N ASN A 60 -11.46 -19.25 -6.73
CA ASN A 60 -12.35 -18.21 -7.26
C ASN A 60 -12.77 -17.20 -6.17
N ALA A 61 -11.78 -16.59 -5.51
CA ALA A 61 -12.07 -15.48 -4.62
C ALA A 61 -12.28 -14.19 -5.42
N ASN A 62 -13.20 -13.34 -4.98
CA ASN A 62 -13.30 -11.98 -5.50
C ASN A 62 -12.06 -11.19 -5.07
N VAL A 63 -11.07 -11.13 -5.96
CA VAL A 63 -9.78 -10.49 -5.71
C VAL A 63 -9.68 -9.10 -6.33
N THR A 64 -10.82 -8.50 -6.69
CA THR A 64 -10.88 -7.20 -7.35
C THR A 64 -10.24 -6.13 -6.45
N PRO A 65 -9.16 -5.47 -6.88
CA PRO A 65 -8.55 -4.40 -6.09
C PRO A 65 -9.53 -3.29 -5.77
N LYS A 66 -9.47 -2.75 -4.56
CA LYS A 66 -10.27 -1.59 -4.16
C LYS A 66 -9.61 -0.31 -4.67
N HIS A 67 -10.39 0.55 -5.31
CA HIS A 67 -9.95 1.85 -5.76
C HIS A 67 -10.10 2.88 -4.63
N HIS A 68 -9.12 3.78 -4.53
CA HIS A 68 -9.08 4.82 -3.51
C HIS A 68 -8.82 6.19 -4.11
N ARG A 69 -9.42 7.21 -3.50
CA ARG A 69 -9.11 8.61 -3.80
C ARG A 69 -7.84 8.98 -3.05
N ILE A 70 -6.87 9.52 -3.78
CA ILE A 70 -5.64 10.05 -3.20
C ILE A 70 -5.76 11.58 -3.10
N SER A 71 -5.41 12.14 -1.94
CA SER A 71 -5.41 13.58 -1.70
C SER A 71 -4.20 14.03 -0.87
N GLU A 72 -3.90 15.34 -0.94
CA GLU A 72 -2.83 15.97 -0.15
C GLU A 72 -3.20 16.00 1.34
N ARG A 73 -2.19 16.09 2.22
CA ARG A 73 -2.36 16.12 3.70
C ARG A 73 -3.32 17.21 4.19
N GLY A 74 -3.45 18.32 3.46
CA GLY A 74 -4.38 19.41 3.78
C GLY A 74 -5.81 19.20 3.28
N GLY A 75 -6.14 18.05 2.69
CA GLY A 75 -7.47 17.78 2.11
C GLY A 75 -7.79 18.56 0.84
N HIS A 76 -6.95 19.52 0.44
CA HIS A 76 -7.11 20.26 -0.80
C HIS A 76 -6.82 19.35 -2.00
N GLN A 77 -7.85 19.08 -2.79
CA GLN A 77 -7.67 18.55 -4.14
C GLN A 77 -7.46 19.74 -5.07
N ARG A 78 -6.26 19.88 -5.64
CA ARG A 78 -6.03 20.87 -6.69
C ARG A 78 -6.84 20.49 -7.93
N GLU A 79 -7.32 21.50 -8.67
CA GLU A 79 -8.20 21.36 -9.84
C GLU A 79 -7.64 20.56 -11.04
N SER A 80 -6.45 19.99 -10.95
CA SER A 80 -5.74 19.41 -12.10
C SER A 80 -5.39 17.93 -11.98
N GLY A 81 -5.96 17.22 -11.00
CA GLY A 81 -5.60 15.82 -10.74
C GLY A 81 -4.14 15.67 -10.29
N VAL A 82 -3.57 16.72 -9.71
CA VAL A 82 -2.20 16.75 -9.20
C VAL A 82 -2.24 16.69 -7.68
N VAL A 83 -1.40 15.84 -7.09
CA VAL A 83 -1.29 15.67 -5.63
C VAL A 83 0.16 15.79 -5.19
N ARG A 84 0.44 16.64 -4.21
CA ARG A 84 1.73 16.70 -3.53
C ARG A 84 1.82 15.67 -2.42
N ALA A 85 2.86 14.86 -2.50
CA ALA A 85 3.27 13.93 -1.47
C ALA A 85 4.45 14.51 -0.71
N TYR A 86 4.30 14.69 0.61
CA TYR A 86 5.31 15.35 1.43
C TYR A 86 6.31 14.33 1.99
N HIS A 87 7.58 14.73 2.01
CA HIS A 87 8.67 14.02 2.68
C HIS A 87 8.97 14.67 4.04
N HIS A 88 9.61 13.94 4.95
CA HIS A 88 9.95 14.42 6.30
C HIS A 88 10.95 15.61 6.32
N ALA A 89 11.63 15.91 5.21
CA ALA A 89 12.66 16.95 5.09
C ALA A 89 12.22 18.17 4.25
N ASP A 90 11.01 18.68 4.48
CA ASP A 90 10.41 19.87 3.83
C ASP A 90 10.24 19.84 2.31
N GLY A 91 10.57 18.71 1.66
CA GLY A 91 10.36 18.47 0.24
C GLY A 91 8.98 17.89 -0.07
N PHE A 92 8.54 18.03 -1.32
CA PHE A 92 7.39 17.30 -1.85
C PHE A 92 7.67 16.76 -3.25
N THR A 93 7.08 15.61 -3.54
CA THR A 93 6.98 15.07 -4.90
C THR A 93 5.59 15.34 -5.44
N THR A 94 5.51 15.70 -6.72
CA THR A 94 4.24 15.94 -7.41
C THR A 94 3.80 14.66 -8.12
N LEU A 95 2.61 14.17 -7.78
CA LEU A 95 1.96 13.02 -8.39
C LEU A 95 0.90 13.48 -9.38
N TYR A 96 0.95 12.96 -10.60
CA TYR A 96 0.00 13.28 -11.67
C TYR A 96 -1.02 12.16 -11.82
N ARG A 97 -2.29 12.50 -11.58
CA ARG A 97 -3.46 11.62 -11.59
C ARG A 97 -3.22 10.33 -10.81
N PRO A 98 -2.85 10.42 -9.52
CA PRO A 98 -2.57 9.24 -8.71
C PRO A 98 -3.81 8.34 -8.60
N LEU A 99 -3.63 7.06 -8.90
CA LEU A 99 -4.60 6.00 -8.73
C LEU A 99 -4.20 5.15 -7.53
N GLY A 100 -4.96 5.28 -6.43
CA GLY A 100 -4.79 4.44 -5.26
C GLY A 100 -5.48 3.10 -5.42
N LEU A 101 -4.77 2.01 -5.17
CA LEU A 101 -5.30 0.65 -5.17
C LEU A 101 -4.93 -0.05 -3.87
N SER A 102 -5.83 -0.88 -3.35
CA SER A 102 -5.52 -1.80 -2.24
C SER A 102 -6.10 -3.18 -2.47
N LEU A 103 -5.62 -4.14 -1.68
CA LEU A 103 -6.25 -5.45 -1.59
C LEU A 103 -7.68 -5.34 -1.05
N PRO A 104 -8.57 -6.28 -1.42
CA PRO A 104 -9.86 -6.40 -0.77
C PRO A 104 -9.71 -6.50 0.75
N SER A 105 -10.74 -6.08 1.50
CA SER A 105 -10.75 -6.11 2.97
C SER A 105 -12.01 -6.76 3.54
N HIS A 106 -12.72 -7.54 2.73
CA HIS A 106 -13.88 -8.31 3.18
C HIS A 106 -13.47 -9.65 3.77
N ASP A 107 -14.38 -10.26 4.55
CA ASP A 107 -14.11 -11.47 5.33
C ASP A 107 -13.61 -12.64 4.49
N ASP A 108 -14.21 -12.91 3.33
CA ASP A 108 -13.76 -14.02 2.47
C ASP A 108 -12.29 -13.86 2.04
N PHE A 109 -11.86 -12.63 1.75
CA PHE A 109 -10.48 -12.35 1.38
C PHE A 109 -9.56 -12.50 2.60
N ASN A 110 -10.00 -12.06 3.78
CA ASN A 110 -9.26 -12.27 5.03
C ASN A 110 -9.12 -13.76 5.36
N SER A 111 -10.17 -14.57 5.21
CA SER A 111 -10.12 -16.03 5.37
C SER A 111 -9.14 -16.68 4.39
N LEU A 112 -9.04 -16.15 3.18
CA LEU A 112 -8.07 -16.58 2.19
C LEU A 112 -6.63 -16.18 2.55
N LEU A 113 -6.41 -15.00 3.12
CA LEU A 113 -5.10 -14.63 3.65
C LEU A 113 -4.70 -15.54 4.82
N VAL A 114 -5.66 -15.97 5.64
CA VAL A 114 -5.44 -16.97 6.70
C VAL A 114 -5.03 -18.31 6.12
N SER A 115 -5.70 -18.81 5.08
CA SER A 115 -5.35 -20.09 4.45
C SER A 115 -3.96 -20.06 3.80
N LEU A 116 -3.51 -18.88 3.37
CA LEU A 116 -2.18 -18.65 2.81
C LEU A 116 -1.14 -18.21 3.86
N SER A 117 -1.49 -18.12 5.13
CA SER A 117 -0.63 -17.58 6.19
C SER A 117 0.72 -18.31 6.31
N THR A 118 0.73 -19.63 6.13
CA THR A 118 1.96 -20.44 6.14
C THR A 118 2.88 -20.07 4.98
N ARG A 119 2.32 -19.80 3.80
CA ARG A 119 3.08 -19.30 2.64
C ARG A 119 3.54 -17.88 2.86
N LEU A 120 2.74 -17.03 3.49
CA LEU A 120 3.11 -15.63 3.74
C LEU A 120 3.95 -15.45 5.02
N THR A 121 4.28 -16.52 5.72
CA THR A 121 5.04 -16.47 6.98
C THR A 121 6.39 -15.80 6.76
N ASN A 122 6.75 -14.89 7.67
CA ASN A 122 7.96 -14.06 7.63
C ASN A 122 8.11 -13.16 6.39
N ARG A 123 7.05 -12.98 5.59
CA ARG A 123 7.04 -12.10 4.43
C ARG A 123 6.23 -10.84 4.71
N TYR A 124 6.56 -9.78 4.00
CA TYR A 124 5.77 -8.56 3.89
C TYR A 124 4.91 -8.68 2.64
N LEU A 125 3.63 -8.30 2.75
CA LEU A 125 2.70 -8.25 1.63
C LEU A 125 2.47 -6.80 1.22
N VAL A 126 2.57 -6.50 -0.07
CA VAL A 126 2.19 -5.22 -0.66
C VAL A 126 0.68 -5.14 -0.69
N THR A 127 0.12 -4.39 0.27
CA THR A 127 -1.34 -4.30 0.46
C THR A 127 -1.95 -3.10 -0.24
N ARG A 128 -1.15 -2.08 -0.56
CA ARG A 128 -1.59 -0.88 -1.27
C ARG A 128 -0.52 -0.40 -2.23
N VAL A 129 -0.96 0.14 -3.35
CA VAL A 129 -0.10 0.80 -4.33
C VAL A 129 -0.73 2.10 -4.81
N ILE A 130 0.10 3.09 -5.11
CA ILE A 130 -0.31 4.28 -5.86
C ILE A 130 0.39 4.23 -7.20
N GLN A 131 -0.39 4.29 -8.26
CA GLN A 131 0.10 4.39 -9.63
C GLN A 131 -0.07 5.82 -10.11
N CYS A 132 1.00 6.42 -10.60
CA CYS A 132 0.95 7.77 -11.16
C CYS A 132 1.28 7.75 -12.65
N LEU A 133 0.66 8.68 -13.38
CA LEU A 133 1.13 8.99 -14.73
C LEU A 133 2.45 9.75 -14.64
N SER A 134 3.26 9.57 -15.68
CA SER A 134 4.49 10.33 -15.84
C SER A 134 4.21 11.82 -15.93
N ASP A 135 5.15 12.63 -15.46
CA ASP A 135 5.06 14.08 -15.59
C ASP A 135 4.97 14.45 -17.08
N PRO A 136 3.87 15.07 -17.55
CA PRO A 136 3.72 15.44 -18.95
C PRO A 136 4.78 16.45 -19.41
N ARG A 137 5.44 17.14 -18.48
CA ARG A 137 6.54 18.09 -18.75
C ARG A 137 7.88 17.40 -19.00
N ARG A 138 8.00 16.10 -18.71
CA ARG A 138 9.21 15.30 -18.95
C ARG A 138 8.94 14.23 -20.03
N PRO A 139 8.93 14.63 -21.32
CA PRO A 139 8.80 13.69 -22.42
C PRO A 139 9.94 12.66 -22.38
N GLY A 140 9.58 11.37 -22.44
CA GLY A 140 10.54 10.25 -22.45
C GLY A 140 10.55 9.39 -21.18
N SER A 141 9.95 9.84 -20.08
CA SER A 141 9.78 8.99 -18.89
C SER A 141 8.53 8.12 -19.05
N GLY A 142 8.55 7.11 -19.92
CA GLY A 142 7.45 6.12 -20.03
C GLY A 142 7.22 5.30 -18.74
N ILE A 143 8.02 5.53 -17.71
CA ILE A 143 8.02 4.83 -16.44
C ILE A 143 6.91 5.43 -15.56
N LYS A 144 5.84 4.66 -15.36
CA LYS A 144 4.81 4.97 -14.36
C LYS A 144 5.44 4.89 -12.97
N THR A 145 5.47 6.01 -12.26
CA THR A 145 5.95 6.02 -10.88
C THR A 145 5.00 5.20 -10.02
N ARG A 146 5.57 4.25 -9.25
CA ARG A 146 4.82 3.40 -8.32
C ARG A 146 5.29 3.60 -6.90
N TRP A 147 4.32 3.66 -6.02
CA TRP A 147 4.51 3.83 -4.60
C TRP A 147 3.74 2.71 -3.92
N TYR A 148 4.23 2.23 -2.78
CA TYR A 148 3.65 1.05 -2.17
C TYR A 148 3.64 1.13 -0.65
N ASN A 149 2.71 0.38 -0.05
CA ASN A 149 2.63 0.17 1.37
C ASN A 149 2.57 -1.34 1.63
N THR A 150 3.41 -1.80 2.56
CA THR A 150 3.45 -3.20 2.98
C THR A 150 2.83 -3.39 4.34
N ALA A 151 2.29 -4.58 4.57
CA ALA A 151 1.85 -5.05 5.88
C ALA A 151 2.46 -6.41 6.18
N LYS A 152 2.68 -6.68 7.48
CA LYS A 152 2.99 -8.04 7.92
C LYS A 152 1.69 -8.84 8.08
N PRO A 153 1.59 -10.05 7.52
CA PRO A 153 0.41 -10.90 7.56
C PRO A 153 -0.20 -11.12 8.94
N PHE A 154 0.63 -11.31 9.95
CA PHE A 154 0.18 -11.59 11.32
C PHE A 154 -0.57 -10.42 11.99
N VAL A 155 -0.62 -9.24 11.35
CA VAL A 155 -1.29 -8.04 11.86
C VAL A 155 -2.74 -7.90 11.34
N TRP A 156 -3.19 -8.74 10.40
CA TRP A 156 -4.52 -8.58 9.79
C TRP A 156 -5.69 -8.80 10.76
N HIS A 157 -5.51 -9.52 11.86
CA HIS A 157 -6.59 -9.87 12.80
C HIS A 157 -6.92 -8.79 13.85
N ARG A 158 -6.37 -7.57 13.77
CA ARG A 158 -6.46 -6.60 14.90
C ARG A 158 -7.08 -5.23 14.61
N ASN A 159 -7.54 -4.94 13.40
CA ASN A 159 -8.02 -3.59 13.05
C ASN A 159 -9.55 -3.43 12.95
N GLU A 160 -10.35 -4.24 13.65
CA GLU A 160 -11.83 -4.09 13.71
C GLU A 160 -12.35 -3.30 14.93
N GLY A 161 -11.48 -2.72 15.78
CA GLY A 161 -11.91 -2.26 17.11
C GLY A 161 -11.70 -0.78 17.43
N ALA A 162 -12.08 0.16 16.56
CA ALA A 162 -12.16 1.57 16.93
C ALA A 162 -13.56 2.12 16.67
N GLY A 163 -14.49 1.83 17.57
CA GLY A 163 -15.86 2.36 17.48
C GLY A 163 -16.89 1.73 18.40
N SER A 164 -16.61 1.58 19.70
CA SER A 164 -17.70 1.43 20.68
C SER A 164 -17.33 2.13 21.98
N VAL A 165 -17.58 3.43 22.01
CA VAL A 165 -17.72 4.18 23.26
C VAL A 165 -19.21 4.17 23.59
N VAL A 166 -19.66 3.16 24.33
CA VAL A 166 -20.91 3.23 25.08
C VAL A 166 -20.59 3.92 26.40
N GLY A 167 -20.62 5.26 26.38
CA GLY A 167 -20.62 6.09 27.58
C GLY A 167 -22.04 6.14 28.14
N ARG A 168 -22.31 5.25 29.09
CA ARG A 168 -23.55 5.12 29.85
C ARG A 168 -23.86 6.40 30.62
N ALA A 169 -25.10 6.88 30.50
CA ALA A 169 -25.64 7.94 31.32
C ALA A 169 -25.70 7.51 32.80
N MET A 170 -25.35 8.45 33.69
CA MET A 170 -25.88 8.58 35.04
C MET A 170 -26.28 10.04 35.23
#